data_AF-A0A2I2ABR9-F1
#
_entry.id   AF-A0A2I2ABR9-F1
#
_cell.length_a   1.000
_cell.length_b   1.000
_cell.length_c   1.000
_cell.angle_alpha   90.00
_cell.angle_beta   90.00
_cell.angle_gamma   90.00
#
_symmetry.space_group_name_H-M   'P 1'
#
loop_
_entity.id
_entity.type
_entity.pdbx_description
1 polymer ?
#
loop_
_entity_poly.entity_id
_entity_poly.type
_entity_poly.pdbx_seq_one_letter_code
_entity_poly.pdbx_strand_id
1 'polypeptide(L)' 'MELTGAFWQDARNEGRNEGRKEGTDETIIKLIPDLFALTNDRQAVIKILMTKMNLSQEQAEGYYQRAMVAEAKKVSR' A
#
# COMPACT_ATOMS: atom_id res chain seq x y z
N MET A 1 -0.16 16.57 -7.26
CA MET A 1 -1.25 15.67 -7.70
C MET A 1 -1.77 14.97 -6.46
N GLU A 2 -3.00 15.29 -6.02
CA GLU A 2 -3.61 14.56 -4.90
C GLU A 2 -4.10 13.19 -5.38
N LEU A 3 -3.74 12.14 -4.65
CA LEU A 3 -4.25 10.78 -4.87
C LEU A 3 -5.76 10.81 -4.64
N THR A 4 -6.52 10.89 -5.74
CA THR A 4 -7.96 11.08 -5.73
C THR A 4 -8.67 9.90 -5.05
N GLY A 5 -9.86 10.15 -4.51
CA GLY A 5 -10.64 9.14 -3.78
C GLY A 5 -10.97 7.87 -4.58
N ALA A 6 -10.85 7.89 -5.91
CA ALA A 6 -11.05 6.73 -6.77
C ALA A 6 -9.97 5.65 -6.56
N PHE A 7 -8.70 6.04 -6.49
CA PHE A 7 -7.58 5.13 -6.19
C PHE A 7 -7.78 4.41 -4.85
N TRP A 8 -8.28 5.13 -3.85
CA TRP A 8 -8.60 4.57 -2.54
C TRP A 8 -9.89 3.73 -2.52
N GLN A 9 -10.82 3.99 -3.44
CA GLN A 9 -12.02 3.16 -3.60
C GLN A 9 -11.68 1.79 -4.18
N ASP A 10 -10.88 1.74 -5.25
CA ASP A 10 -10.48 0.47 -5.86
C ASP A 10 -9.67 -0.38 -4.89
N ALA A 11 -8.70 0.22 -4.18
CA ALA A 11 -7.93 -0.46 -3.14
C ALA A 11 -8.81 -1.02 -2.01
N ARG A 12 -9.88 -0.32 -1.62
CA ARG A 12 -10.82 -0.84 -0.59
C ARG A 12 -11.77 -1.90 -1.14
N ASN A 13 -12.11 -1.82 -2.43
CA ASN A 13 -13.05 -2.74 -3.04
C ASN A 13 -12.39 -4.11 -3.30
N GLU A 14 -11.10 -4.12 -3.63
CA GLU A 14 -10.31 -5.34 -3.85
C GLU A 14 -10.15 -6.16 -2.55
N GLY A 15 -9.83 -5.52 -1.43
CA GLY A 15 -9.69 -6.19 -0.12
C GLY A 15 -11.01 -6.70 0.51
N ARG A 16 -12.18 -6.38 -0.07
CA ARG A 16 -13.50 -6.76 0.46
C ARG A 16 -13.93 -8.17 0.06
N ASN A 17 -13.38 -8.72 -1.02
CA ASN A 17 -13.81 -10.00 -1.60
C ASN A 17 -13.02 -11.22 -1.08
N GLU A 18 -11.82 -11.02 -0.53
CA GLU A 18 -10.97 -12.09 0.01
C GLU A 18 -10.67 -11.84 1.49
N GLY A 19 -11.41 -12.51 2.39
CA GLY A 19 -11.03 -12.64 3.82
C GLY A 19 -10.57 -11.36 4.54
N ARG A 20 -11.51 -10.44 4.84
CA ARG A 20 -11.44 -9.14 5.59
C ARG A 20 -10.14 -8.64 6.27
N LYS A 21 -9.23 -9.48 6.78
CA LYS A 21 -7.93 -9.09 7.35
C LYS A 21 -6.75 -9.39 6.43
N GLU A 22 -6.71 -10.54 5.77
CA GLU A 22 -5.62 -10.89 4.84
C GLU A 22 -5.74 -10.11 3.52
N GLY A 23 -6.96 -9.95 2.99
CA GLY A 23 -7.16 -9.17 1.75
C GLY A 23 -6.81 -7.69 1.90
N THR A 24 -6.98 -7.10 3.09
CA THR A 24 -6.59 -5.70 3.33
C THR A 24 -5.08 -5.53 3.33
N ASP A 25 -4.35 -6.45 3.97
CA ASP A 25 -2.89 -6.45 4.03
C ASP A 25 -2.27 -6.63 2.64
N GLU A 26 -2.79 -7.58 1.86
CA GLU A 26 -2.30 -7.84 0.50
C GLU A 26 -2.58 -6.67 -0.45
N THR A 27 -3.73 -6.02 -0.34
CA THR A 27 -4.02 -4.84 -1.17
C THR A 27 -3.11 -3.67 -0.81
N ILE A 28 -2.85 -3.41 0.48
CA ILE A 28 -1.89 -2.36 0.90
C ILE A 28 -0.50 -2.64 0.33
N ILE A 29 -0.04 -3.90 0.42
CA ILE A 29 1.26 -4.33 -0.10
C ILE A 29 1.36 -4.12 -1.62
N LYS A 30 0.30 -4.42 -2.38
CA LYS A 30 0.25 -4.21 -3.84
C LYS A 30 0.18 -2.72 -4.22
N LEU A 31 -0.39 -1.87 -3.37
CA LEU A 31 -0.59 -0.44 -3.60
C LEU A 31 0.69 0.39 -3.40
N ILE A 32 1.58 -0.07 -2.51
CA ILE A 32 2.79 0.68 -2.12
C ILE A 32 3.74 0.99 -3.29
N PRO A 33 4.05 0.06 -4.22
CA PRO A 33 4.88 0.36 -5.39
C PRO A 33 4.28 1.47 -6.25
N ASP A 34 2.96 1.47 -6.48
CA ASP A 34 2.28 2.51 -7.25
C ASP A 34 2.35 3.87 -6.53
N LEU A 35 2.13 3.87 -5.22
CA LEU A 35 2.31 5.07 -4.39
C LEU A 35 3.75 5.59 -4.45
N PHE A 36 4.73 4.70 -4.40
CA PHE A 36 6.14 5.05 -4.48
C PHE A 36 6.52 5.58 -5.86
N ALA A 37 6.00 5.01 -6.95
CA ALA A 37 6.22 5.53 -8.31
C ALA A 37 5.62 6.93 -8.50
N LEU A 38 4.51 7.24 -7.81
CA LEU A 38 3.84 8.54 -7.87
C LEU A 38 4.55 9.61 -7.04
N THR A 39 5.07 9.27 -5.86
CA THR A 39 5.73 10.24 -4.96
C THR A 39 7.25 10.29 -5.16
N ASN A 40 7.86 9.20 -5.63
CA ASN A 40 9.29 8.90 -5.58
C ASN A 40 9.92 9.12 -4.19
N ASP A 41 9.10 9.02 -3.13
CA ASP A 41 9.50 9.33 -1.76
C ASP A 41 8.84 8.37 -0.77
N ARG A 42 9.68 7.62 -0.03
CA ARG A 42 9.27 6.66 1.00
C ARG A 42 8.47 7.31 2.13
N GLN A 43 8.91 8.46 2.63
CA GLN A 43 8.26 9.15 3.73
C GLN A 43 6.87 9.66 3.32
N ALA A 44 6.71 10.10 2.08
CA ALA A 44 5.41 10.47 1.52
C ALA A 44 4.47 9.26 1.47
N VAL A 45 4.94 8.09 1.02
CA VAL A 45 4.15 6.84 1.03
C VAL A 45 3.73 6.47 2.44
N ILE A 46 4.65 6.48 3.41
CA ILE A 46 4.33 6.17 4.81
C ILE A 46 3.31 7.14 5.38
N LYS A 47 3.47 8.44 5.13
CA LYS A 47 2.52 9.47 5.59
C LYS A 47 1.12 9.25 4.99
N ILE A 48 1.06 8.87 3.72
CA ILE A 48 -0.19 8.50 3.04
C ILE A 48 -0.82 7.28 3.70
N LEU A 49 -0.06 6.22 3.95
CA LEU A 49 -0.53 5.01 4.64
C LEU A 49 -1.07 5.32 6.04
N MET A 50 -0.33 6.11 6.81
CA MET A 50 -0.76 6.54 8.16
C MET A 50 -2.06 7.36 8.10
N THR A 51 -2.16 8.32 7.17
CA THR A 51 -3.31 9.26 7.11
C THR A 51 -4.55 8.63 6.46
N LYS A 52 -4.38 7.85 5.38
CA LYS A 52 -5.49 7.32 4.57
C LYS A 52 -5.97 5.95 5.03
N MET A 53 -5.07 5.14 5.58
CA MET A 53 -5.38 3.79 6.09
C MET A 53 -5.42 3.75 7.62
N ASN A 54 -5.20 4.89 8.31
CA ASN A 54 -5.20 5.02 9.76
C ASN A 54 -4.24 4.02 10.46
N LEU A 55 -3.09 3.79 9.81
CA LEU A 55 -2.06 2.89 10.28
C LEU A 55 -1.09 3.60 11.24
N SER A 56 -0.55 2.86 12.21
CA SER A 56 0.59 3.36 12.98
C SER A 56 1.83 3.45 12.10
N GLN A 57 2.83 4.22 12.56
CA GLN A 57 4.10 4.32 11.85
C GLN A 57 4.76 2.96 11.65
N GLU A 58 4.83 2.13 12.71
CA GLU A 58 5.37 0.76 12.62
C GLU A 58 4.62 -0.11 11.61
N GLN A 59 3.27 -0.03 11.58
CA GLN A 59 2.48 -0.78 10.61
C GLN A 59 2.78 -0.32 9.18
N ALA A 60 2.75 0.99 8.93
CA ALA A 60 3.02 1.56 7.61
C ALA A 60 4.42 1.19 7.10
N GLU A 61 5.43 1.23 7.96
CA GLU A 61 6.79 0.81 7.63
C GLU A 61 6.89 -0.70 7.36
N GLY A 62 6.20 -1.52 8.15
CA GLY A 62 6.12 -2.96 7.95
C GLY A 62 5.49 -3.32 6.60
N TYR A 63 4.39 -2.67 6.23
CA TYR A 63 3.78 -2.87 4.91
C TYR A 63 4.71 -2.40 3.78
N TYR A 64 5.38 -1.25 3.93
CA TYR A 64 6.34 -0.75 2.94
C TYR A 64 7.46 -1.75 2.67
N GLN A 65 8.05 -2.30 3.73
CA GLN A 65 9.11 -3.29 3.60
C GLN A 65 8.62 -4.58 2.94
N ARG A 66 7.42 -5.06 3.32
CA ARG A 66 6.80 -6.25 2.71
C ARG A 66 6.53 -6.04 1.22
N ALA A 67 6.06 -4.87 0.82
CA ALA A 67 5.84 -4.51 -0.57
C ALA A 67 7.13 -4.52 -1.41
N MET A 68 8.19 -3.90 -0.91
CA MET A 68 9.49 -3.88 -1.60
C MET A 68 10.09 -5.29 -1.73
N VAL A 69 9.94 -6.13 -0.71
CA VAL A 69 10.36 -7.55 -0.78
C VAL A 69 9.51 -8.33 -1.78
N ALA A 70 8.20 -8.11 -1.81
CA ALA A 70 7.29 -8.77 -2.75
C ALA A 70 7.57 -8.35 -4.21
N GLU A 71 7.88 -7.06 -4.44
CA GLU A 71 8.24 -6.50 -5.74
C GLU A 71 9.59 -7.09 -6.22
N ALA A 72 10.62 -7.05 -5.39
CA ALA A 72 11.93 -7.63 -5.69
C ALA A 72 11.85 -9.14 -6.03
N LYS A 73 10.93 -9.88 -5.37
CA LYS A 73 10.71 -11.31 -5.63
C LYS A 73 9.99 -11.56 -6.97
N LYS A 74 9.21 -10.61 -7.50
CA LYS A 74 8.60 -10.71 -8.83
C LYS A 74 9.61 -10.43 -9.95
N VAL A 75 10.52 -9.48 -9.77
CA VAL A 75 11.55 -9.13 -10.77
C VAL A 75 12.56 -10.26 -10.98
N SER A 76 12.75 -11.13 -9.98
CA SER A 76 13.70 -12.25 -10.03
C SER A 76 13.14 -13.54 -10.67
N ARG A 77 11.96 -13.53 -11.29
CA ARG A 77 11.27 -14.75 -11.77
C ARG A 77 10.98 -14.68 -13.26
#